data_AF-A0A661I8H0-F1
#
_entry.id   AF-A0A661I8H0-F1
#
_cell.length_a   1.000
_cell.length_b   1.000
_cell.length_c   1.000
_cell.angle_alpha   90.00
_cell.angle_beta   90.00
_cell.angle_gamma   90.00
#
_symmetry.space_group_name_H-M   'P 1'
#
loop_
_entity.id
_entity.type
_entity.pdbx_description
1 polymer ?
#
loop_
_entity_poly.entity_id
_entity_poly.type
_entity_poly.pdbx_seq_one_letter_code
_entity_poly.pdbx_strand_id
1 'polypeptide(L)' 'SLILSGAMMFEFLGWKEVDQLIRSALERTIKEKIVTYDLARQMEGGKEVRTSQFAEAVVERM' A
#
# COMPACT_ATOMS: atom_id res chain seq x y z
N SER A 1 5.38 -6.12 -0.99
CA SER A 1 6.61 -6.31 -0.19
C SER A 1 7.51 -5.07 -0.21
N LEU A 2 8.00 -4.60 -1.37
CA LEU A 2 8.97 -3.50 -1.46
C LEU A 2 8.52 -2.16 -0.85
N ILE A 3 7.22 -1.83 -0.90
CA ILE A 3 6.68 -0.61 -0.29
C ILE A 3 6.95 -0.57 1.23
N LEU A 4 6.74 -1.68 1.94
CA LEU A 4 6.98 -1.76 3.38
C LEU A 4 8.48 -1.79 3.71
N SER A 5 9.30 -2.41 2.85
CA SER A 5 10.77 -2.31 2.98
C SER A 5 11.25 -0.86 2.84
N GLY A 6 10.66 -0.09 1.92
CA GLY A 6 10.91 1.34 1.80
C GLY A 6 10.45 2.14 3.02
N ALA A 7 9.27 1.84 3.56
CA ALA A 7 8.78 2.45 4.81
C ALA A 7 9.73 2.20 5.98
N MET A 8 10.16 0.94 6.18
CA MET A 8 11.17 0.58 7.20
C MET A 8 12.52 1.27 6.98
N MET A 9 12.92 1.51 5.73
CA MET A 9 14.13 2.28 5.43
C MET A 9 13.99 3.73 5.90
N PHE A 10 12.85 4.37 5.67
CA PHE A 10 12.59 5.72 6.19
C PHE A 10 12.57 5.75 7.72
N GLU A 11 11.95 4.76 8.36
CA GLU A 11 12.00 4.61 9.82
C GLU A 11 13.45 4.51 10.32
N PHE A 12 14.29 3.69 9.68
CA PHE A 12 15.71 3.54 10.03
C PHE A 12 16.50 4.84 9.86
N LEU A 13 16.19 5.65 8.85
CA LEU A 13 16.78 6.98 8.64
C LEU A 13 16.25 8.05 9.61
N GLY A 14 15.34 7.69 10.52
CA GLY A 14 14.73 8.59 11.50
C GLY A 14 13.54 9.37 10.96
N TRP A 15 13.06 9.09 9.74
CA TRP A 15 11.93 9.76 9.08
C TRP A 15 10.63 9.02 9.37
N LYS A 16 10.19 9.09 10.63
CA LYS A 16 9.04 8.31 11.13
C LYS A 16 7.72 8.74 10.49
N GLU A 17 7.58 10.02 10.19
CA GLU A 17 6.38 10.58 9.56
C GLU A 17 6.15 9.98 8.17
N VAL A 18 7.23 9.71 7.42
CA VAL A 18 7.17 9.11 6.09
C VAL A 18 6.80 7.63 6.18
N ASP A 19 7.38 6.88 7.12
CA ASP A 19 6.98 5.49 7.39
C ASP A 19 5.47 5.39 7.72
N GLN A 20 5.00 6.22 8.65
CA GLN A 20 3.60 6.25 9.07
C GLN A 20 2.67 6.62 7.91
N LEU A 21 3.04 7.60 7.09
CA LEU A 21 2.27 8.01 5.92
C LEU A 21 2.12 6.84 4.93
N ILE A 22 3.22 6.17 4.57
CA ILE A 22 3.22 5.05 3.62
C ILE A 22 2.37 3.89 4.15
N ARG A 23 2.52 3.54 5.44
CA ARG A 23 1.73 2.46 6.07
C ARG A 23 0.25 2.78 6.10
N SER A 24 -0.11 4.02 6.45
CA SER A 24 -1.51 4.46 6.50
C SER A 24 -2.15 4.44 5.11
N ALA A 25 -1.46 4.95 4.09
CA ALA A 25 -1.92 4.94 2.71
C ALA A 25 -2.13 3.50 2.20
N LEU A 26 -1.19 2.59 2.48
CA LEU A 26 -1.31 1.19 2.12
C LEU A 26 -2.50 0.52 2.83
N GLU A 27 -2.69 0.78 4.12
CA GLU A 27 -3.81 0.26 4.91
C GLU A 27 -5.16 0.73 4.36
N ARG A 28 -5.29 2.03 4.03
CA ARG A 28 -6.49 2.61 3.39
C ARG A 28 -6.79 1.93 2.06
N THR A 29 -5.78 1.77 1.21
CA THR A 29 -5.91 1.15 -0.12
C THR A 29 -6.44 -0.28 -0.02
N ILE A 30 -5.90 -1.07 0.93
CA ILE A 30 -6.33 -2.46 1.17
C ILE A 30 -7.75 -2.51 1.79
N LYS A 31 -8.09 -1.60 2.70
CA LYS A 31 -9.45 -1.50 3.29
C LYS A 31 -10.52 -1.20 2.23
N GLU A 32 -10.19 -0.42 1.23
CA GLU A 32 -11.04 -0.16 0.06
C GLU A 32 -11.07 -1.32 -0.94
N LYS A 33 -10.37 -2.42 -0.64
CA LYS A 33 -10.26 -3.63 -1.46
C LYS A 33 -9.66 -3.38 -2.86
N ILE A 34 -8.88 -2.31 -3.03
CA ILE A 34 -8.13 -2.05 -4.25
C ILE A 34 -6.79 -2.75 -4.11
N VAL A 35 -6.60 -3.90 -4.76
CA VAL A 35 -5.44 -4.76 -4.51
C VAL A 35 -4.97 -5.48 -5.78
N THR A 36 -3.74 -5.98 -5.75
CA THR A 36 -3.22 -6.86 -6.81
C THR A 36 -3.83 -8.27 -6.72
N TYR A 37 -3.74 -9.03 -7.82
CA TYR A 37 -4.35 -10.37 -7.98
C TYR A 37 -4.14 -11.33 -6.80
N ASP A 38 -2.94 -11.32 -6.22
CA ASP A 38 -2.54 -12.20 -5.13
C ASP A 38 -3.41 -12.05 -3.87
N LEU A 39 -3.83 -10.82 -3.57
CA LEU A 39 -4.76 -10.48 -2.49
C LEU A 39 -6.22 -10.54 -2.96
N ALA A 40 -6.50 -10.08 -4.18
CA ALA A 40 -7.86 -10.03 -4.73
C ALA A 40 -8.56 -11.40 -4.69
N ARG A 41 -7.83 -12.47 -5.04
CA ARG A 41 -8.35 -13.85 -5.02
C ARG A 41 -8.70 -14.39 -3.63
N GLN A 42 -8.29 -13.70 -2.56
CA GLN A 42 -8.58 -14.04 -1.17
C GLN A 42 -9.68 -13.15 -0.57
N MET A 43 -10.22 -12.21 -1.36
CA MET A 43 -11.16 -11.19 -0.90
C MET A 43 -12.46 -11.24 -1.70
N GLU A 44 -13.60 -11.32 -1.00
CA GLU A 44 -14.90 -11.12 -1.65
C GLU A 44 -15.06 -9.65 -2.06
N GLY A 45 -15.33 -9.40 -3.35
CA GLY A 45 -15.49 -8.05 -3.90
C GLY A 45 -14.19 -7.25 -4.01
N GLY A 46 -13.03 -7.91 -4.11
CA GLY A 46 -11.75 -7.25 -4.38
C GLY A 46 -11.72 -6.60 -5.78
N LYS A 47 -11.35 -5.33 -5.86
CA LYS A 47 -11.02 -4.66 -7.12
C LYS A 47 -9.57 -5.01 -7.48
N GLU A 48 -9.42 -6.02 -8.33
CA GLU A 48 -8.12 -6.39 -8.88
C GLU A 48 -7.57 -5.27 -9.78
N VAL A 49 -6.35 -4.85 -9.52
CA VAL A 49 -5.62 -3.84 -10.33
C VAL A 49 -4.20 -4.31 -10.63
N ARG A 50 -3.60 -3.78 -11.70
CA ARG A 50 -2.19 -4.03 -12.03
C ARG A 50 -1.26 -3.29 -11.05
N THR A 51 0.01 -3.71 -10.96
CA THR A 51 0.99 -3.12 -10.03
C THR A 51 1.10 -1.60 -10.09
N SER A 52 1.11 -1.00 -11.28
CA SER A 52 1.19 0.47 -11.42
C SER A 52 -0.07 1.17 -10.93
N GLN A 53 -1.26 0.60 -11.18
CA GLN A 53 -2.52 1.15 -10.66
C GLN A 53 -2.64 1.00 -9.15
N PHE A 54 -2.10 -0.09 -8.59
CA PHE A 54 -2.00 -0.24 -7.14
C PHE A 54 -1.08 0.83 -6.54
N ALA A 55 0.06 1.11 -7.17
CA ALA A 55 0.96 2.17 -6.73
C ALA A 55 0.29 3.56 -6.82
N GLU A 56 -0.40 3.87 -7.92
CA GLU A 56 -1.20 5.09 -8.07
C GLU A 56 -2.25 5.21 -6.96
N ALA A 57 -3.01 4.13 -6.68
CA ALA A 57 -4.02 4.12 -5.62
C ALA A 57 -3.40 4.35 -4.23
N VAL A 58 -2.22 3.80 -3.94
CA VAL A 58 -1.52 4.07 -2.68
C VAL A 58 -1.12 5.56 -2.60
N VAL A 59 -0.59 6.15 -3.68
CA VAL A 59 -0.19 7.57 -3.71
C VAL A 59 -1.40 8.49 -3.52
N GLU A 60 -2.55 8.19 -4.12
CA GLU A 60 -3.80 8.95 -3.94
C GLU A 60 -4.30 9.00 -2.48
N ARG A 61 -3.84 8.08 -1.62
CA ARG A 61 -4.30 7.91 -0.23
C ARG A 61 -3.28 8.36 0.82
N MET A 62 -2.13 8.90 0.38
CA MET A 62 -1.15 9.59 1.22
C MET A 62 -1.73 10.95 1.65
#